data_AF-A0AAD5CA49-F1
#
_entry.id   AF-A0AAD5CA49-F1
#
_cell.length_a   1.000
_cell.length_b   1.000
_cell.length_c   1.000
_cell.angle_alpha   90.00
_cell.angle_beta   90.00
_cell.angle_gamma   90.00
#
_symmetry.space_group_name_H-M   'P 1'
#
loop_
_entity.id
_entity.type
_entity.pdbx_description
1 polymer ?
#
loop_
_entity_poly.entity_id
_entity_poly.type
_entity_poly.pdbx_seq_one_letter_code
_entity_poly.pdbx_strand_id
1 'polypeptide(L)'
;MSAPIRITSSLSCSCSSIFTNIRSIPHLGYSVSVTPSANNNNNIIINPSLVCCRRGKRMVHVVAKAEATLGLTYPAQLDSHNISFAAKDTNLLEWKGDILAVGVTEKDMIKDKNSKFQNTVLKKLDSQLNGLLSEVSAEEDFTGKAGQSTILRLSGLGTKRVSLVGLGNNPTGSSTSAYRSLGESVASLAKASQANNVAVALASSQDLTPALKLAIASAIVTGTLLGSYEDNRFKSESKKLALKSVDFLGLGAGPELEKKLKYTQDICSGVILGKELVNAPANVLTPEVLAEEAVKIASTYSDVFTATILDTEQCKELKMGSFLAVGAASTNPPKFIHLCYKPPTGSAKTKLALVGKGLTFDCGGYNIKTGPGCLIELMKFDMGGSAAVLGAAQALGQIKPPGVEVHFIVAACENMISGTGMRPGDILTASNGKTIEVLFPTEFSP
;
A
#
# COMPACT_ATOMS: atom_id res chain seq x y z
N MET A 1 -1.80 19.60 -58.63
CA MET A 1 -2.89 19.22 -59.56
C MET A 1 -3.07 17.73 -59.47
N SER A 2 -4.30 17.33 -59.14
CA SER A 2 -4.65 16.06 -58.53
C SER A 2 -4.98 15.00 -59.57
N ALA A 3 -4.53 13.77 -59.33
CA ALA A 3 -5.16 12.57 -59.85
C ALA A 3 -4.97 11.44 -58.84
N PRO A 4 -6.00 10.64 -58.58
CA PRO A 4 -5.76 9.24 -58.30
C PRO A 4 -6.51 8.36 -59.30
N ILE A 5 -5.72 7.47 -59.89
CA ILE A 5 -6.08 6.39 -60.77
C ILE A 5 -6.61 5.22 -59.93
N ARG A 6 -7.71 4.64 -60.39
CA ARG A 6 -8.33 3.41 -59.87
C ARG A 6 -7.62 2.21 -60.55
N ILE A 7 -7.14 1.24 -59.79
CA ILE A 7 -6.76 -0.08 -60.32
C ILE A 7 -7.34 -1.17 -59.42
N THR A 8 -8.22 -1.96 -60.02
CA THR A 8 -8.68 -3.28 -59.59
C THR A 8 -7.61 -4.32 -59.90
N SER A 9 -7.41 -5.32 -59.04
CA SER A 9 -6.74 -6.57 -59.45
C SER A 9 -7.43 -7.80 -58.88
N SER A 10 -7.33 -8.86 -59.66
CA SER A 10 -8.14 -10.06 -59.73
C SER A 10 -7.61 -11.22 -58.87
N LEU A 11 -8.50 -12.19 -58.64
CA LEU A 11 -8.28 -13.44 -57.90
C LEU A 11 -7.04 -14.23 -58.34
N SER A 12 -6.43 -14.94 -57.38
CA SER A 12 -6.03 -16.33 -57.61
C SER A 12 -6.16 -17.15 -56.32
N CYS A 13 -6.68 -18.36 -56.52
CA CYS A 13 -7.02 -19.36 -55.52
C CYS A 13 -5.82 -20.30 -55.36
N SER A 14 -5.42 -20.59 -54.13
CA SER A 14 -4.56 -21.76 -53.85
C SER A 14 -4.90 -22.32 -52.48
N CYS A 15 -5.54 -23.48 -52.52
CA CYS A 15 -5.86 -24.34 -51.40
C CYS A 15 -4.56 -24.91 -50.80
N SER A 16 -4.39 -24.83 -49.48
CA SER A 16 -3.63 -25.83 -48.73
C SER A 16 -4.21 -25.96 -47.32
N SER A 17 -4.73 -27.15 -47.08
CA SER A 17 -5.25 -27.69 -45.82
C SER A 17 -4.17 -27.79 -44.75
N ILE A 18 -4.48 -27.49 -43.48
CA ILE A 18 -3.89 -28.14 -42.29
C ILE A 18 -4.72 -27.79 -41.03
N PHE A 19 -5.32 -28.84 -40.46
CA PHE A 19 -5.84 -29.07 -39.10
C PHE A 19 -7.09 -28.34 -38.55
N THR A 20 -8.19 -29.09 -38.67
CA THR A 20 -9.26 -29.34 -37.70
C THR A 20 -8.87 -29.24 -36.21
N ASN A 21 -9.62 -28.44 -35.44
CA ASN A 21 -10.22 -28.82 -34.14
C ASN A 21 -11.20 -27.73 -33.66
N ILE A 22 -12.42 -27.75 -34.22
CA ILE A 22 -13.56 -27.03 -33.63
C ILE A 22 -14.11 -27.91 -32.50
N ARG A 23 -13.82 -27.55 -31.25
CA ARG A 23 -14.55 -28.08 -30.09
C ARG A 23 -15.67 -27.11 -29.72
N SER A 24 -16.89 -27.55 -30.01
CA SER A 24 -18.16 -27.30 -29.31
C SER A 24 -18.22 -26.09 -28.37
N ILE A 25 -18.97 -25.08 -28.79
CA ILE A 25 -19.58 -24.05 -27.93
C ILE A 25 -20.70 -24.74 -27.11
N PRO A 26 -20.72 -24.66 -25.77
CA PRO A 26 -21.91 -25.03 -25.03
C PRO A 26 -22.94 -23.90 -25.15
N HIS A 27 -24.02 -24.17 -25.88
CA HIS A 27 -25.25 -23.39 -25.80
C HIS A 27 -25.76 -23.42 -24.35
N LEU A 28 -25.87 -22.26 -23.71
CA LEU A 28 -26.63 -22.09 -22.47
C LEU A 28 -28.13 -22.24 -22.82
N GLY A 29 -28.66 -23.46 -22.67
CA GLY A 29 -30.09 -23.70 -22.68
C GLY A 29 -30.70 -23.25 -21.36
N TYR A 30 -31.57 -22.25 -21.39
CA TYR A 30 -32.43 -21.91 -20.26
C TYR A 30 -33.57 -22.93 -20.18
N SER A 31 -33.55 -23.80 -19.16
CA SER A 31 -34.71 -24.60 -18.79
C SER A 31 -35.47 -23.88 -17.68
N VAL A 32 -36.64 -23.35 -18.00
CA VAL A 32 -37.61 -22.83 -17.02
C VAL A 32 -38.52 -23.98 -16.61
N SER A 33 -38.44 -24.44 -15.36
CA SER A 33 -39.43 -25.34 -14.77
C SER A 33 -40.39 -24.52 -13.92
N VAL A 34 -41.65 -24.42 -14.37
CA VAL A 34 -42.76 -23.82 -13.62
C VAL A 34 -43.48 -24.94 -12.86
N THR A 35 -43.56 -24.83 -11.54
CA THR A 35 -44.51 -25.59 -10.72
C THR A 35 -45.49 -24.62 -10.06
N PRO A 36 -46.81 -24.81 -10.18
CA PRO A 36 -47.79 -23.90 -9.60
C PRO A 36 -47.91 -24.15 -8.10
N SER A 37 -47.89 -23.09 -7.30
CA SER A 37 -48.36 -23.13 -5.91
C SER A 37 -49.27 -21.95 -5.67
N ALA A 38 -50.51 -22.25 -5.29
CA ALA A 38 -51.55 -21.30 -4.95
C ALA A 38 -51.24 -20.65 -3.59
N ASN A 39 -51.03 -19.33 -3.57
CA ASN A 39 -51.74 -18.38 -2.70
C ASN A 39 -51.16 -16.97 -2.85
N ASN A 40 -52.07 -16.00 -2.93
CA ASN A 40 -51.81 -14.57 -2.98
C ASN A 40 -51.06 -14.07 -1.74
N ASN A 41 -49.89 -13.45 -1.95
CA ASN A 41 -49.51 -12.15 -1.37
C ASN A 41 -48.15 -11.70 -1.93
N ASN A 42 -48.13 -10.52 -2.54
CA ASN A 42 -46.93 -9.88 -3.09
C ASN A 42 -46.00 -9.40 -1.96
N ASN A 43 -44.85 -10.06 -1.82
CA ASN A 43 -43.59 -9.51 -1.30
C ASN A 43 -42.46 -10.50 -1.61
N ILE A 44 -41.53 -10.11 -2.49
CA ILE A 44 -40.37 -10.94 -2.83
C ILE A 44 -39.22 -10.55 -1.89
N ILE A 45 -38.95 -11.40 -0.90
CA ILE A 45 -37.76 -11.35 -0.05
C ILE A 45 -36.77 -12.39 -0.61
N ILE A 46 -35.62 -11.94 -1.10
CA ILE A 46 -34.54 -12.83 -1.56
C ILE A 46 -33.66 -13.18 -0.35
N ASN A 47 -33.79 -14.40 0.16
CA ASN A 47 -32.88 -15.00 1.14
C ASN A 47 -32.06 -16.11 0.46
N PRO A 48 -30.73 -15.98 0.33
CA PRO A 48 -29.92 -17.10 -0.13
C PRO A 48 -29.65 -18.04 1.05
N SER A 49 -30.32 -19.20 1.05
CA SER A 49 -30.00 -20.33 1.92
C SER A 49 -29.02 -21.26 1.19
N LEU A 50 -27.80 -21.35 1.70
CA LEU A 50 -26.76 -22.27 1.23
C LEU A 50 -27.00 -23.67 1.80
N VAL A 51 -27.34 -24.62 0.93
CA VAL A 51 -27.37 -26.05 1.25
C VAL A 51 -25.93 -26.55 1.40
N CYS A 52 -25.63 -27.06 2.59
CA CYS A 52 -24.34 -27.61 2.98
C CYS A 52 -24.10 -28.96 2.28
N CYS A 53 -23.05 -29.03 1.46
CA CYS A 53 -22.42 -30.30 1.07
C CYS A 53 -20.91 -30.23 1.36
N ARG A 54 -20.51 -31.00 2.38
CA ARG A 54 -19.11 -31.20 2.78
C ARG A 54 -18.32 -31.90 1.68
N ARG A 55 -17.32 -31.23 1.12
CA ARG A 55 -15.99 -31.82 0.83
C ARG A 55 -15.02 -30.71 0.44
N GLY A 56 -13.92 -30.62 1.19
CA GLY A 56 -12.95 -29.55 1.10
C GLY A 56 -12.28 -29.43 -0.25
N LYS A 57 -12.28 -28.22 -0.80
CA LYS A 57 -11.28 -27.71 -1.74
C LYS A 57 -11.06 -26.24 -1.44
N ARG A 58 -9.77 -25.84 -1.44
CA ARG A 58 -9.28 -24.47 -1.27
C ARG A 58 -10.12 -23.50 -2.11
N MET A 59 -10.69 -22.47 -1.48
CA MET A 59 -11.25 -21.34 -2.20
C MET A 59 -10.10 -20.62 -2.90
N VAL A 60 -10.01 -20.82 -4.21
CA VAL A 60 -9.25 -19.94 -5.09
C VAL A 60 -10.15 -18.73 -5.32
N HIS A 61 -9.72 -17.56 -4.87
CA HIS A 61 -10.40 -16.30 -5.21
C HIS A 61 -10.32 -16.10 -6.73
N VAL A 62 -11.42 -16.39 -7.42
CA VAL A 62 -11.62 -15.98 -8.80
C VAL A 62 -12.05 -14.51 -8.74
N VAL A 63 -11.13 -13.61 -9.07
CA VAL A 63 -11.45 -12.22 -9.38
C VAL A 63 -12.44 -12.27 -10.54
N ALA A 64 -13.66 -11.77 -10.33
CA ALA A 64 -14.61 -11.52 -11.40
C ALA A 64 -13.87 -10.78 -12.52
N LYS A 65 -13.98 -11.24 -13.77
CA LYS A 65 -13.33 -10.59 -14.92
C LYS A 65 -13.67 -9.09 -14.86
N ALA A 66 -12.70 -8.28 -14.45
CA ALA A 66 -12.77 -6.84 -14.53
C ALA A 66 -13.15 -6.50 -15.97
N GLU A 67 -14.09 -5.57 -16.16
CA GLU A 67 -14.28 -4.93 -17.46
C GLU A 67 -12.91 -4.55 -18.02
N ALA A 68 -12.75 -4.69 -19.34
CA ALA A 68 -11.49 -4.41 -19.98
C ALA A 68 -11.07 -2.97 -19.67
N THR A 69 -10.06 -2.81 -18.82
CA THR A 69 -9.47 -1.51 -18.50
C THR A 69 -8.99 -0.86 -19.79
N LEU A 70 -9.05 0.47 -19.88
CA LEU A 70 -8.49 1.18 -21.02
C LEU A 70 -7.02 0.76 -21.21
N GLY A 71 -6.70 0.27 -22.41
CA GLY A 71 -5.36 -0.24 -22.75
C GLY A 71 -5.11 -1.72 -22.41
N LEU A 72 -6.12 -2.47 -21.96
CA LEU A 72 -6.02 -3.91 -21.62
C LEU A 72 -4.96 -4.19 -20.54
N THR A 73 -4.75 -3.24 -19.64
CA THR A 73 -3.76 -3.34 -18.55
C THR A 73 -4.34 -4.12 -17.39
N TYR A 74 -3.73 -5.26 -17.08
CA TYR A 74 -4.09 -6.08 -15.92
C TYR A 74 -2.99 -5.98 -14.84
N PRO A 75 -3.31 -5.54 -13.62
CA PRO A 75 -2.33 -5.54 -12.54
C PRO A 75 -1.94 -6.99 -12.19
N ALA A 76 -0.63 -7.24 -12.06
CA ALA A 76 -0.16 -8.49 -11.49
C ALA A 76 -0.60 -8.63 -10.03
N GLN A 77 -0.80 -9.87 -9.58
CA GLN A 77 -1.12 -10.13 -8.18
C GLN A 77 0.09 -9.80 -7.30
N LEU A 78 -0.12 -8.97 -6.27
CA LEU A 78 0.89 -8.76 -5.24
C LEU A 78 0.94 -9.98 -4.33
N ASP A 79 2.13 -10.57 -4.20
CA ASP A 79 2.37 -11.51 -3.12
C ASP A 79 2.38 -10.74 -1.80
N SER A 80 1.57 -11.17 -0.83
CA SER A 80 1.65 -10.67 0.54
C SER A 80 3.01 -11.08 1.13
N HIS A 81 3.98 -10.16 1.11
CA HIS A 81 5.30 -10.41 1.69
C HIS A 81 5.20 -10.26 3.21
N ASN A 82 4.99 -11.40 3.88
CA ASN A 82 4.94 -11.45 5.34
C ASN A 82 6.36 -11.53 5.89
N ILE A 83 6.91 -10.37 6.27
CA ILE A 83 8.16 -10.30 7.04
C ILE A 83 7.82 -10.49 8.51
N SER A 84 8.36 -11.54 9.13
CA SER A 84 8.19 -11.77 10.57
C SER A 84 9.18 -10.93 11.37
N PHE A 85 8.69 -10.19 12.36
CA PHE A 85 9.54 -9.44 13.29
C PHE A 85 9.51 -10.10 14.67
N ALA A 86 10.67 -10.40 15.23
CA ALA A 86 10.77 -11.02 16.54
C ALA A 86 11.91 -10.42 17.35
N ALA A 87 11.78 -10.40 18.67
CA ALA A 87 12.90 -10.15 19.56
C ALA A 87 13.60 -11.46 19.91
N LYS A 88 14.93 -11.42 20.00
CA LYS A 88 15.74 -12.55 20.45
C LYS A 88 16.67 -12.10 21.56
N ASP A 89 16.73 -12.91 22.61
CA ASP A 89 17.70 -12.76 23.71
C ASP A 89 19.06 -13.41 23.39
N THR A 90 19.27 -13.83 22.14
CA THR A 90 20.52 -14.41 21.67
C THR A 90 21.63 -13.36 21.64
N ASN A 91 22.83 -13.76 22.05
CA ASN A 91 24.02 -12.94 21.92
C ASN A 91 24.25 -12.60 20.43
N LEU A 92 24.60 -11.34 20.16
CA LEU A 92 24.85 -10.82 18.82
C LEU A 92 25.84 -11.67 18.01
N LEU A 93 26.85 -12.23 18.67
CA LEU A 93 27.89 -13.06 18.03
C LEU A 93 27.44 -14.50 17.74
N GLU A 94 26.38 -14.96 18.41
CA GLU A 94 25.86 -16.32 18.28
C GLU A 94 24.71 -16.41 17.28
N TRP A 95 24.14 -15.26 16.90
CA TRP A 95 23.06 -15.21 15.93
C TRP A 95 23.51 -15.75 14.56
N LYS A 96 22.62 -16.49 13.91
CA LYS A 96 22.86 -17.16 12.63
C LYS A 96 21.86 -16.67 11.59
N GLY A 97 22.35 -16.21 10.46
CA GLY A 97 21.51 -15.76 9.35
C GLY A 97 22.30 -15.08 8.24
N ASP A 98 21.61 -14.33 7.38
CA ASP A 98 22.21 -13.80 6.16
C ASP A 98 22.91 -12.45 6.37
N ILE A 99 22.31 -11.56 7.17
CA ILE A 99 22.89 -10.25 7.51
C ILE A 99 22.67 -9.94 8.98
N LEU A 100 23.72 -9.47 9.66
CA LEU A 100 23.63 -8.78 10.94
C LEU A 100 23.91 -7.29 10.71
N ALA A 101 22.87 -6.46 10.82
CA ALA A 101 22.96 -5.01 10.68
C ALA A 101 23.10 -4.37 12.07
N VAL A 102 24.13 -3.55 12.25
CA VAL A 102 24.43 -2.85 13.49
C VAL A 102 24.31 -1.34 13.26
N GLY A 103 23.34 -0.72 13.92
CA GLY A 103 23.22 0.74 13.97
C GLY A 103 24.29 1.33 14.87
N VAL A 104 25.07 2.27 14.35
CA VAL A 104 26.19 2.91 15.05
C VAL A 104 26.11 4.43 14.95
N THR A 105 26.36 5.11 16.06
CA THR A 105 26.55 6.57 16.07
C THR A 105 28.01 6.93 15.82
N GLU A 106 28.28 8.20 15.55
CA GLU A 106 29.65 8.72 15.47
C GLU A 106 30.43 8.48 16.79
N LYS A 107 29.73 8.49 17.94
CA LYS A 107 30.32 8.17 19.25
C LYS A 107 30.67 6.70 19.40
N ASP A 108 29.87 5.80 18.81
CA ASP A 108 30.15 4.36 18.83
C ASP A 108 31.40 4.01 18.03
N MET A 109 31.71 4.82 17.02
CA MET A 109 32.82 4.60 16.09
C MET A 109 34.18 5.09 16.60
N ILE A 110 34.25 5.67 17.82
CA ILE A 110 35.50 6.12 18.42
C ILE A 110 36.46 4.93 18.61
N LYS A 111 37.69 5.09 18.12
CA LYS A 111 38.79 4.13 18.24
C LYS A 111 39.82 4.57 19.29
N ASP A 112 40.57 3.63 19.84
CA ASP A 112 41.71 3.90 20.71
C ASP A 112 42.99 4.21 19.91
N LYS A 113 44.12 4.40 20.61
CA LYS A 113 45.42 4.69 19.99
C LYS A 113 45.94 3.57 19.08
N ASN A 114 45.41 2.36 19.21
CA ASN A 114 45.77 1.20 18.40
C ASN A 114 44.75 0.95 17.28
N SER A 115 43.93 1.95 16.95
CA SER A 115 42.87 1.88 15.93
C SER A 115 41.79 0.82 16.22
N LYS A 116 41.63 0.39 17.48
CA LYS A 116 40.60 -0.56 17.90
C LYS A 116 39.37 0.16 18.43
N PHE A 117 38.17 -0.37 18.15
CA PHE A 117 36.93 0.23 18.65
C PHE A 117 36.87 0.27 20.18
N GLN A 118 36.42 1.40 20.73
CA GLN A 118 36.16 1.53 22.16
C GLN A 118 34.79 0.96 22.55
N ASN A 119 33.79 1.05 21.66
CA ASN A 119 32.47 0.47 21.87
C ASN A 119 32.56 -1.06 22.07
N THR A 120 31.93 -1.57 23.13
CA THR A 120 32.07 -2.97 23.56
C THR A 120 31.50 -3.97 22.56
N VAL A 121 30.42 -3.63 21.86
CA VAL A 121 29.80 -4.49 20.84
C VAL A 121 30.71 -4.54 19.60
N LEU A 122 31.14 -3.39 19.10
CA LEU A 122 32.02 -3.31 17.92
C LEU A 122 33.39 -3.94 18.19
N LYS A 123 33.97 -3.75 19.38
CA LYS A 123 35.23 -4.38 19.79
C LYS A 123 35.16 -5.91 19.79
N LYS A 124 34.07 -6.47 20.30
CA LYS A 124 33.85 -7.93 20.31
C LYS A 124 33.67 -8.48 18.90
N LEU A 125 32.88 -7.79 18.07
CA LEU A 125 32.71 -8.14 16.65
C LEU A 125 34.03 -8.11 15.89
N ASP A 126 34.77 -7.00 15.98
CA ASP A 126 36.06 -6.82 15.30
C ASP A 126 37.09 -7.85 15.74
N SER A 127 37.11 -8.22 17.03
CA SER A 127 37.99 -9.28 17.54
C SER A 127 37.69 -10.66 16.95
N GLN A 128 36.42 -11.00 16.72
CA GLN A 128 36.05 -12.25 16.03
C GLN A 128 36.38 -12.22 14.53
N LEU A 129 36.50 -11.02 13.98
CA LEU A 129 36.83 -10.77 12.59
C LEU A 129 38.32 -10.44 12.38
N ASN A 130 39.16 -10.71 13.38
CA ASN A 130 40.60 -10.49 13.34
C ASN A 130 41.01 -9.05 12.95
N GLY A 131 40.18 -8.04 13.25
CA GLY A 131 40.45 -6.63 12.90
C GLY A 131 39.86 -6.14 11.59
N LEU A 132 39.29 -7.03 10.78
CA LEU A 132 38.82 -6.71 9.43
C LEU A 132 37.71 -5.65 9.43
N LEU A 133 36.86 -5.61 10.46
CA LEU A 133 35.79 -4.61 10.54
C LEU A 133 36.36 -3.21 10.76
N SER A 134 37.39 -3.09 11.59
CA SER A 134 38.08 -1.82 11.86
C SER A 134 38.87 -1.31 10.65
N GLU A 135 39.47 -2.22 9.88
CA GLU A 135 40.21 -1.96 8.64
C GLU A 135 39.28 -1.43 7.55
N VAL A 136 38.23 -2.19 7.21
CA VAL A 136 37.23 -1.78 6.20
C VAL A 136 36.58 -0.45 6.56
N SER A 137 36.25 -0.24 7.85
CA SER A 137 35.69 1.03 8.28
C SER A 137 36.62 2.22 8.07
N ALA A 138 37.95 2.01 8.11
CA ALA A 138 38.93 3.06 7.84
C ALA A 138 39.14 3.28 6.33
N GLU A 139 39.17 2.20 5.54
CA GLU A 139 39.31 2.26 4.08
C GLU A 139 38.14 2.96 3.40
N GLU A 140 36.92 2.73 3.91
CA GLU A 140 35.69 3.31 3.36
C GLU A 140 35.30 4.67 3.98
N ASP A 141 36.16 5.25 4.84
CA ASP A 141 35.87 6.47 5.62
C ASP A 141 34.52 6.39 6.39
N PHE A 142 34.22 5.20 6.91
CA PHE A 142 33.00 4.95 7.66
C PHE A 142 33.18 5.42 9.11
N THR A 143 32.50 6.53 9.44
CA THR A 143 32.61 7.23 10.73
C THR A 143 31.32 7.23 11.53
N GLY A 144 30.26 6.57 11.04
CA GLY A 144 28.96 6.49 11.70
C GLY A 144 28.03 7.66 11.39
N LYS A 145 28.37 8.51 10.41
CA LYS A 145 27.53 9.61 9.94
C LYS A 145 26.24 9.08 9.31
N ALA A 146 25.17 9.87 9.42
CA ALA A 146 23.89 9.52 8.81
C ALA A 146 24.04 9.29 7.28
N GLY A 147 23.46 8.19 6.79
CA GLY A 147 23.52 7.80 5.38
C GLY A 147 24.75 6.96 5.00
N GLN A 148 25.74 6.82 5.87
CA GLN A 148 26.84 5.87 5.65
C GLN A 148 26.39 4.45 5.96
N SER A 149 26.86 3.49 5.16
CA SER A 149 26.76 2.06 5.46
C SER A 149 27.94 1.32 4.89
N THR A 150 28.47 0.35 5.64
CA THR A 150 29.46 -0.62 5.14
C THR A 150 28.91 -2.04 5.28
N ILE A 151 29.31 -2.95 4.40
CA ILE A 151 28.89 -4.35 4.45
C ILE A 151 30.07 -5.29 4.16
N LEU A 152 30.30 -6.21 5.08
CA LEU A 152 31.37 -7.18 5.01
C LEU A 152 30.82 -8.59 4.85
N ARG A 153 31.27 -9.31 3.83
CA ARG A 153 30.98 -10.74 3.64
C ARG A 153 31.93 -11.59 4.48
N LEU A 154 31.37 -12.52 5.25
CA LEU A 154 32.10 -13.32 6.24
C LEU A 154 32.16 -14.80 5.90
N SER A 155 33.35 -15.39 5.87
CA SER A 155 33.51 -16.85 5.71
C SER A 155 33.63 -17.53 7.08
N GLY A 156 32.95 -18.66 7.26
CA GLY A 156 33.14 -19.52 8.45
C GLY A 156 32.41 -19.10 9.73
N LEU A 157 31.66 -17.99 9.74
CA LEU A 157 30.81 -17.59 10.87
C LEU A 157 29.34 -17.96 10.65
N GLY A 158 28.57 -18.01 11.74
CA GLY A 158 27.13 -18.29 11.70
C GLY A 158 26.33 -17.26 10.90
N THR A 159 26.85 -16.04 10.77
CA THR A 159 26.29 -14.96 9.97
C THR A 159 27.07 -14.80 8.67
N LYS A 160 26.37 -14.68 7.53
CA LYS A 160 27.02 -14.54 6.22
C LYS A 160 27.58 -13.13 5.97
N ARG A 161 26.97 -12.08 6.54
CA ARG A 161 27.40 -10.69 6.38
C ARG A 161 27.19 -9.87 7.64
N VAL A 162 28.12 -8.97 7.96
CA VAL A 162 27.92 -7.94 8.99
C VAL A 162 27.87 -6.59 8.28
N SER A 163 26.93 -5.74 8.65
CA SER A 163 26.81 -4.38 8.12
C SER A 163 26.77 -3.38 9.26
N LEU A 164 27.52 -2.28 9.11
CA LEU A 164 27.38 -1.11 9.97
C LEU A 164 26.55 -0.06 9.24
N VAL A 165 25.62 0.58 9.95
CA VAL A 165 24.75 1.63 9.41
C VAL A 165 24.84 2.85 10.32
N GLY A 166 25.27 3.98 9.75
CA GLY A 166 25.49 5.21 10.47
C GLY A 166 24.19 5.93 10.87
N LEU A 167 24.05 6.19 12.16
CA LEU A 167 22.91 6.87 12.78
C LEU A 167 23.19 8.37 13.04
N GLY A 168 24.42 8.83 12.81
CA GLY A 168 24.88 10.20 13.06
C GLY A 168 25.17 10.51 14.54
N ASN A 169 25.22 11.80 14.86
CA ASN A 169 25.73 12.30 16.15
C ASN A 169 24.79 12.18 17.35
N ASN A 170 23.47 12.21 17.16
CA ASN A 170 22.47 12.21 18.25
C ASN A 170 21.13 11.60 17.82
N PRO A 171 21.01 10.27 17.70
CA PRO A 171 19.72 9.63 17.47
C PRO A 171 18.86 9.53 18.75
N THR A 172 19.36 9.99 19.90
CA THR A 172 18.70 9.90 21.21
C THR A 172 17.75 11.07 21.53
N GLY A 173 17.65 12.07 20.64
CA GLY A 173 16.56 13.06 20.71
C GLY A 173 15.20 12.42 20.40
N SER A 174 14.09 13.13 20.61
CA SER A 174 12.73 12.64 20.36
C SER A 174 12.44 12.20 18.91
N SER A 175 13.40 12.35 17.98
CA SER A 175 13.25 11.96 16.58
C SER A 175 13.67 10.49 16.37
N THR A 176 12.72 9.65 16.01
CA THR A 176 12.98 8.26 15.63
C THR A 176 13.40 8.09 14.17
N SER A 177 13.70 9.18 13.45
CA SER A 177 13.99 9.17 12.01
C SER A 177 15.22 8.33 11.66
N ALA A 178 16.31 8.45 12.42
CA ALA A 178 17.54 7.69 12.17
C ALA A 178 17.30 6.17 12.24
N TYR A 179 16.44 5.71 13.15
CA TYR A 179 16.09 4.30 13.28
C TYR A 179 15.13 3.82 12.19
N ARG A 180 14.30 4.72 11.62
CA ARG A 180 13.55 4.42 10.40
C ARG A 180 14.51 4.23 9.23
N SER A 181 15.47 5.12 9.05
CA SER A 181 16.51 4.98 8.02
C SER A 181 17.36 3.72 8.21
N LEU A 182 17.64 3.31 9.46
CA LEU A 182 18.25 2.00 9.73
C LEU A 182 17.40 0.84 9.17
N GLY A 183 16.08 0.88 9.37
CA GLY A 183 15.16 -0.10 8.79
C GLY A 183 15.15 -0.08 7.25
N GLU A 184 15.21 1.12 6.65
CA GLU A 184 15.30 1.27 5.19
C GLU A 184 16.62 0.70 4.64
N SER A 185 17.74 0.92 5.34
CA SER A 185 19.02 0.29 5.02
C SER A 185 18.94 -1.23 5.12
N VAL A 186 18.29 -1.77 6.17
CA VAL A 186 18.06 -3.22 6.30
C VAL A 186 17.30 -3.78 5.09
N ALA A 187 16.23 -3.12 4.66
CA ALA A 187 15.48 -3.52 3.47
C ALA A 187 16.35 -3.48 2.20
N SER A 188 17.10 -2.41 2.00
CA SER A 188 18.00 -2.24 0.85
C SER A 188 19.09 -3.32 0.81
N LEU A 189 19.76 -3.56 1.95
CA LEU A 189 20.81 -4.59 2.08
C LEU A 189 20.25 -5.99 1.86
N ALA A 190 19.06 -6.28 2.40
CA ALA A 190 18.40 -7.56 2.21
C ALA A 190 18.04 -7.79 0.73
N LYS A 191 17.52 -6.78 0.05
CA LYS A 191 17.20 -6.84 -1.38
C LYS A 191 18.46 -7.04 -2.23
N ALA A 192 19.50 -6.25 -2.00
CA ALA A 192 20.76 -6.31 -2.77
C ALA A 192 21.47 -7.66 -2.64
N SER A 193 21.40 -8.28 -1.45
CA SER A 193 22.06 -9.56 -1.16
C SER A 193 21.17 -10.80 -1.26
N GLN A 194 19.89 -10.64 -1.58
CA GLN A 194 18.87 -11.69 -1.56
C GLN A 194 18.81 -12.44 -0.20
N ALA A 195 18.93 -11.68 0.89
CA ALA A 195 18.87 -12.21 2.24
C ALA A 195 17.44 -12.62 2.62
N ASN A 196 17.32 -13.74 3.33
CA ASN A 196 16.07 -14.24 3.87
C ASN A 196 15.91 -13.85 5.35
N ASN A 197 16.98 -13.95 6.14
CA ASN A 197 16.95 -13.70 7.58
C ASN A 197 17.96 -12.63 7.95
N VAL A 198 17.50 -11.55 8.57
CA VAL A 198 18.34 -10.42 9.00
C VAL A 198 18.20 -10.21 10.51
N ALA A 199 19.28 -9.87 11.19
CA ALA A 199 19.22 -9.36 12.55
C ALA A 199 19.57 -7.87 12.57
N VAL A 200 18.94 -7.13 13.48
CA VAL A 200 19.23 -5.72 13.74
C VAL A 200 19.61 -5.55 15.20
N ALA A 201 20.72 -4.88 15.43
CA ALA A 201 21.20 -4.49 16.74
C ALA A 201 21.63 -3.02 16.74
N LEU A 202 21.75 -2.43 17.93
CA LEU A 202 22.43 -1.15 18.12
C LEU A 202 23.75 -1.40 18.82
N ALA A 203 24.81 -0.67 18.43
CA ALA A 203 26.08 -0.74 19.12
C ALA A 203 26.01 -0.25 20.57
N SER A 204 25.06 0.66 20.87
CA SER A 204 24.79 1.15 22.21
C SER A 204 23.29 1.14 22.51
N SER A 205 22.82 0.10 23.22
CA SER A 205 21.41 -0.03 23.64
C SER A 205 21.19 -0.09 25.16
N GLN A 206 22.27 -0.13 25.96
CA GLN A 206 22.19 -0.39 27.40
C GLN A 206 21.55 0.77 28.17
N ASP A 207 21.89 2.00 27.82
CA ASP A 207 21.41 3.21 28.51
C ASP A 207 20.03 3.70 28.03
N LEU A 208 19.41 2.98 27.09
CA LEU A 208 18.10 3.35 26.55
C LEU A 208 16.98 2.93 27.49
N THR A 209 16.04 3.84 27.74
CA THR A 209 14.83 3.54 28.51
C THR A 209 13.96 2.50 27.78
N PRO A 210 13.16 1.68 28.50
CA PRO A 210 12.26 0.71 27.86
C PRO A 210 11.32 1.34 26.82
N ALA A 211 10.75 2.51 27.13
CA ALA A 211 9.88 3.24 26.21
C ALA A 211 10.60 3.66 24.91
N LEU A 212 11.87 4.08 25.00
CA LEU A 212 12.66 4.45 23.84
C LEU A 212 13.02 3.22 23.00
N LYS A 213 13.34 2.07 23.62
CA LYS A 213 13.59 0.81 22.90
C LYS A 213 12.38 0.37 22.07
N LEU A 214 11.16 0.49 22.61
CA LEU A 214 9.91 0.22 21.88
C LEU A 214 9.71 1.18 20.69
N ALA A 215 9.98 2.47 20.88
CA ALA A 215 9.88 3.47 19.82
C ALA A 215 10.90 3.21 18.69
N ILE A 216 12.12 2.82 19.05
CA ILE A 216 13.18 2.46 18.11
C ILE A 216 12.80 1.22 17.31
N ALA A 217 12.36 0.15 17.98
CA ALA A 217 11.96 -1.08 17.31
C ALA A 217 10.81 -0.81 16.31
N SER A 218 9.83 0.00 16.71
CA SER A 218 8.74 0.46 15.83
C SER A 218 9.26 1.21 14.61
N ALA A 219 10.23 2.10 14.79
CA ALA A 219 10.79 2.87 13.70
C ALA A 219 11.55 1.98 12.70
N ILE A 220 12.36 1.03 13.20
CA ILE A 220 13.06 0.05 12.38
C ILE A 220 12.07 -0.81 11.59
N VAL A 221 11.00 -1.32 12.22
CA VAL A 221 9.94 -2.07 11.52
C VAL A 221 9.30 -1.23 10.43
N THR A 222 8.98 0.03 10.73
CA THR A 222 8.38 0.95 9.75
C THR A 222 9.30 1.12 8.54
N GLY A 223 10.58 1.43 8.77
CA GLY A 223 11.56 1.59 7.70
C GLY A 223 11.80 0.31 6.91
N THR A 224 11.86 -0.83 7.59
CA THR A 224 12.05 -2.14 6.96
C THR A 224 10.88 -2.48 6.05
N LEU A 225 9.64 -2.40 6.54
CA LEU A 225 8.45 -2.74 5.77
C LEU A 225 8.26 -1.80 4.57
N LEU A 226 8.33 -0.49 4.82
CA LEU A 226 8.07 0.51 3.78
C LEU A 226 9.22 0.62 2.76
N GLY A 227 10.46 0.34 3.18
CA GLY A 227 11.63 0.26 2.29
C GLY A 227 11.73 -1.07 1.54
N SER A 228 11.13 -2.13 2.08
CA SER A 228 11.02 -3.44 1.42
C SER A 228 9.92 -3.48 0.35
N TYR A 229 8.90 -2.63 0.50
CA TYR A 229 7.78 -2.56 -0.43
C TYR A 229 8.21 -2.00 -1.79
N GLU A 230 8.02 -2.79 -2.84
CA GLU A 230 8.17 -2.38 -4.23
C GLU A 230 6.89 -2.70 -5.00
N ASP A 231 6.32 -1.68 -5.63
CA ASP A 231 5.11 -1.86 -6.44
C ASP A 231 5.47 -2.33 -7.85
N ASN A 232 5.31 -3.64 -8.06
CA ASN A 232 5.61 -4.28 -9.33
C ASN A 232 4.34 -4.71 -10.09
N ARG A 233 3.15 -4.26 -9.68
CA ARG A 233 1.86 -4.64 -10.31
C ARG A 233 1.80 -4.34 -11.80
N PHE A 234 2.52 -3.32 -12.25
CA PHE A 234 2.50 -2.84 -13.63
C PHE A 234 3.84 -3.06 -14.35
N LYS A 235 4.72 -3.91 -13.81
CA LYS A 235 5.94 -4.36 -14.49
C LYS A 235 5.73 -5.76 -15.05
N SER A 236 6.17 -6.00 -16.29
CA SER A 236 6.12 -7.32 -16.92
C SER A 236 7.07 -8.33 -16.27
N GLU A 237 8.22 -7.85 -15.81
CA GLU A 237 9.23 -8.63 -15.11
C GLU A 237 9.58 -7.97 -13.78
N SER A 238 9.58 -8.76 -12.71
CA SER A 238 10.00 -8.29 -11.39
C SER A 238 10.66 -9.40 -10.58
N LYS A 239 11.56 -9.00 -9.68
CA LYS A 239 12.19 -9.90 -8.72
C LYS A 239 11.45 -9.82 -7.40
N LYS A 240 11.12 -10.98 -6.84
CA LYS A 240 10.49 -11.06 -5.52
C LYS A 240 11.50 -10.74 -4.42
N LEU A 241 11.04 -10.13 -3.34
CA LEU A 241 11.87 -9.88 -2.18
C LEU A 241 12.10 -11.20 -1.44
N ALA A 242 13.37 -11.52 -1.15
CA ALA A 242 13.74 -12.74 -0.45
C ALA A 242 13.55 -12.66 1.08
N LEU A 243 13.46 -11.45 1.63
CA LEU A 243 13.40 -11.19 3.08
C LEU A 243 12.15 -11.81 3.70
N LYS A 244 12.35 -12.64 4.71
CA LYS A 244 11.31 -13.38 5.45
C LYS A 244 11.26 -13.01 6.91
N SER A 245 12.39 -12.69 7.54
CA SER A 245 12.43 -12.38 8.97
C SER A 245 13.45 -11.30 9.30
N VAL A 246 13.09 -10.51 10.33
CA VAL A 246 13.97 -9.56 10.98
C VAL A 246 13.94 -9.80 12.50
N ASP A 247 15.08 -10.20 13.05
CA ASP A 247 15.28 -10.40 14.47
C ASP A 247 15.89 -9.15 15.13
N PHE A 248 15.31 -8.71 16.24
CA PHE A 248 15.85 -7.63 17.07
C PHE A 248 16.72 -8.20 18.18
N LEU A 249 17.97 -7.74 18.26
CA LEU A 249 18.93 -8.14 19.29
C LEU A 249 19.19 -6.96 20.24
N GLY A 250 18.90 -7.16 21.53
CA GLY A 250 19.23 -6.18 22.58
C GLY A 250 18.31 -4.95 22.68
N LEU A 251 17.11 -5.00 22.08
CA LEU A 251 16.03 -4.01 22.27
C LEU A 251 14.96 -4.44 23.30
N GLY A 252 15.21 -5.54 24.01
CA GLY A 252 14.27 -6.16 24.94
C GLY A 252 13.43 -7.25 24.27
N ALA A 253 12.69 -8.00 25.09
CA ALA A 253 11.80 -9.08 24.67
C ALA A 253 10.49 -9.02 25.47
N GLY A 254 9.47 -9.74 25.00
CA GLY A 254 8.21 -9.94 25.71
C GLY A 254 6.99 -9.23 25.10
N PRO A 255 5.83 -9.35 25.77
CA PRO A 255 4.52 -9.04 25.17
C PRO A 255 4.34 -7.57 24.78
N GLU A 256 4.95 -6.64 25.50
CA GLU A 256 4.83 -5.21 25.21
C GLU A 256 5.50 -4.85 23.87
N LEU A 257 6.70 -5.39 23.63
CA LEU A 257 7.40 -5.23 22.37
C LEU A 257 6.63 -5.91 21.24
N GLU A 258 6.22 -7.16 21.40
CA GLU A 258 5.42 -7.88 20.39
C GLU A 258 4.14 -7.13 20.00
N LYS A 259 3.40 -6.63 21.00
CA LYS A 259 2.21 -5.79 20.78
C LYS A 259 2.56 -4.52 20.00
N LYS A 260 3.66 -3.86 20.35
CA LYS A 260 4.13 -2.65 19.66
C LYS A 260 4.52 -2.96 18.21
N LEU A 261 5.26 -4.04 17.97
CA LEU A 261 5.65 -4.47 16.62
C LEU A 261 4.44 -4.82 15.76
N LYS A 262 3.44 -5.52 16.31
CA LYS A 262 2.19 -5.82 15.61
C LYS A 262 1.42 -4.56 15.27
N TYR A 263 1.26 -3.66 16.24
CA TYR A 263 0.62 -2.36 16.02
C TYR A 263 1.30 -1.56 14.90
N THR A 264 2.63 -1.56 14.85
CA THR A 264 3.38 -0.91 13.77
C THR A 264 3.18 -1.59 12.42
N GLN A 265 3.15 -2.91 12.37
CA GLN A 265 2.85 -3.66 11.14
C GLN A 265 1.46 -3.31 10.61
N ASP A 266 0.47 -3.17 11.49
CA ASP A 266 -0.90 -2.81 11.12
C ASP A 266 -0.99 -1.42 10.51
N ILE A 267 -0.28 -0.45 11.09
CA ILE A 267 -0.13 0.89 10.49
C ILE A 267 0.54 0.81 9.13
N CYS A 268 1.65 0.07 9.00
CA CYS A 268 2.37 -0.04 7.74
C CYS A 268 1.51 -0.68 6.64
N SER A 269 0.63 -1.63 6.99
CA SER A 269 -0.32 -2.22 6.04
C SER A 269 -1.26 -1.18 5.45
N GLY A 270 -1.74 -0.23 6.26
CA GLY A 270 -2.55 0.91 5.81
C GLY A 270 -1.77 1.88 4.93
N VAL A 271 -0.51 2.17 5.27
CA VAL A 271 0.37 3.02 4.45
C VAL A 271 0.65 2.37 3.09
N ILE A 272 0.92 1.06 3.07
CA ILE A 272 1.15 0.30 1.83
C ILE A 272 -0.09 0.31 0.95
N LEU A 273 -1.28 0.07 1.51
CA LEU A 273 -2.54 0.22 0.76
C LEU A 273 -2.68 1.62 0.16
N GLY A 274 -2.39 2.67 0.95
CA GLY A 274 -2.38 4.05 0.44
C GLY A 274 -1.44 4.24 -0.76
N LYS A 275 -0.22 3.70 -0.68
CA LYS A 275 0.74 3.69 -1.80
C LYS A 275 0.20 2.92 -3.00
N GLU A 276 -0.42 1.76 -2.79
CA GLU A 276 -1.00 0.94 -3.85
C GLU A 276 -2.12 1.66 -4.59
N LEU A 277 -3.01 2.36 -3.87
CA LEU A 277 -4.07 3.13 -4.50
C LEU A 277 -3.46 4.29 -5.31
N VAL A 278 -2.59 5.11 -4.72
CA VAL A 278 -1.98 6.27 -5.41
C VAL A 278 -1.09 5.87 -6.60
N ASN A 279 -0.39 4.73 -6.51
CA ASN A 279 0.46 4.26 -7.60
C ASN A 279 -0.34 3.73 -8.79
N ALA A 280 -1.52 3.16 -8.54
CA ALA A 280 -2.36 2.61 -9.60
C ALA A 280 -2.75 3.72 -10.58
N PRO A 281 -2.59 3.52 -11.90
CA PRO A 281 -2.94 4.54 -12.87
C PRO A 281 -4.47 4.70 -12.96
N ALA A 282 -4.93 5.87 -13.39
CA ALA A 282 -6.35 6.22 -13.40
C ALA A 282 -7.22 5.30 -14.29
N ASN A 283 -6.63 4.69 -15.33
CA ASN A 283 -7.32 3.69 -16.15
C ASN A 283 -7.58 2.34 -15.44
N VAL A 284 -6.95 2.13 -14.27
CA VAL A 284 -7.11 0.95 -13.42
C VAL A 284 -7.86 1.31 -12.14
N LEU A 285 -7.53 2.44 -11.51
CA LEU A 285 -8.18 2.92 -10.28
C LEU A 285 -9.21 4.00 -10.60
N THR A 286 -10.38 3.60 -11.10
CA THR A 286 -11.53 4.50 -11.33
C THR A 286 -12.30 4.75 -10.02
N PRO A 287 -13.28 5.68 -9.98
CA PRO A 287 -14.12 5.89 -8.80
C PRO A 287 -14.85 4.62 -8.33
N GLU A 288 -15.23 3.75 -9.26
CA GLU A 288 -15.83 2.45 -8.97
C GLU A 288 -14.84 1.50 -8.30
N VAL A 289 -13.64 1.33 -8.86
CA VAL A 289 -12.60 0.47 -8.26
C VAL A 289 -12.17 1.00 -6.89
N LEU A 290 -12.11 2.32 -6.69
CA LEU A 290 -11.84 2.91 -5.38
C LEU A 290 -12.94 2.58 -4.35
N ALA A 291 -14.21 2.55 -4.79
CA ALA A 291 -15.33 2.12 -3.95
C ALA A 291 -15.29 0.61 -3.65
N GLU A 292 -14.90 -0.22 -4.62
CA GLU A 292 -14.70 -1.66 -4.44
C GLU A 292 -13.60 -1.97 -3.41
N GLU A 293 -12.48 -1.24 -3.44
CA GLU A 293 -11.44 -1.39 -2.42
C GLU A 293 -11.96 -1.01 -1.02
N ALA A 294 -12.81 0.00 -0.90
CA ALA A 294 -13.47 0.32 0.38
C ALA A 294 -14.43 -0.80 0.84
N VAL A 295 -15.23 -1.38 -0.07
CA VAL A 295 -16.11 -2.53 0.22
C VAL A 295 -15.30 -3.75 0.65
N LYS A 296 -14.13 -3.98 0.04
CA LYS A 296 -13.21 -5.07 0.40
C LYS A 296 -12.63 -4.89 1.80
N ILE A 297 -12.27 -3.67 2.21
CA ILE A 297 -11.87 -3.38 3.60
C ILE A 297 -13.01 -3.76 4.55
N ALA A 298 -14.23 -3.28 4.30
CA ALA A 298 -15.38 -3.58 5.15
C ALA A 298 -15.71 -5.08 5.20
N SER A 299 -15.58 -5.78 4.08
CA SER A 299 -15.81 -7.23 4.01
C SER A 299 -14.76 -8.00 4.82
N THR A 300 -13.49 -7.59 4.72
CA THR A 300 -12.36 -8.20 5.44
C THR A 300 -12.50 -8.04 6.96
N TYR A 301 -13.02 -6.90 7.41
CA TYR A 301 -13.21 -6.57 8.83
C TYR A 301 -14.70 -6.38 9.16
N SER A 302 -15.53 -7.28 8.65
CA SER A 302 -17.00 -7.19 8.73
C SER A 302 -17.56 -7.26 10.16
N ASP A 303 -16.73 -7.64 11.14
CA ASP A 303 -17.09 -7.62 12.55
C ASP A 303 -17.08 -6.20 13.17
N VAL A 304 -16.39 -5.24 12.54
CA VAL A 304 -16.24 -3.86 13.05
C VAL A 304 -16.54 -2.79 12.00
N PHE A 305 -16.67 -3.15 10.71
CA PHE A 305 -16.92 -2.23 9.62
C PHE A 305 -18.22 -2.49 8.88
N THR A 306 -18.88 -1.41 8.48
CA THR A 306 -19.94 -1.41 7.46
C THR A 306 -19.56 -0.46 6.31
N ALA A 307 -19.96 -0.80 5.09
CA ALA A 307 -19.78 0.05 3.91
C ALA A 307 -21.14 0.45 3.32
N THR A 308 -21.29 1.73 3.02
CA THR A 308 -22.40 2.28 2.23
C THR A 308 -21.79 3.00 1.04
N ILE A 309 -22.11 2.55 -0.17
CA ILE A 309 -21.69 3.19 -1.42
C ILE A 309 -22.92 3.84 -2.04
N LEU A 310 -22.88 5.14 -2.28
CA LEU A 310 -23.95 5.86 -2.98
C LEU A 310 -23.56 6.06 -4.44
N ASP A 311 -24.50 5.76 -5.32
CA ASP A 311 -24.39 6.05 -6.75
C ASP A 311 -24.79 7.49 -7.09
N THR A 312 -24.76 7.81 -8.38
CA THR A 312 -25.08 9.13 -8.91
C THR A 312 -26.51 9.58 -8.58
N GLU A 313 -27.49 8.68 -8.66
CA GLU A 313 -28.90 9.03 -8.39
C GLU A 313 -29.15 9.25 -6.90
N GLN A 314 -28.58 8.40 -6.05
CA GLN A 314 -28.65 8.59 -4.59
C GLN A 314 -27.96 9.91 -4.15
N CYS A 315 -26.82 10.25 -4.74
CA CYS A 315 -26.16 11.53 -4.50
C CYS A 315 -27.00 12.72 -4.98
N LYS A 316 -27.78 12.56 -6.05
CA LYS A 316 -28.69 13.59 -6.58
C LYS A 316 -29.90 13.79 -5.68
N GLU A 317 -30.47 12.71 -5.13
CA GLU A 317 -31.52 12.78 -4.10
C GLU A 317 -31.04 13.55 -2.86
N LEU A 318 -29.77 13.35 -2.48
CA LEU A 318 -29.10 14.09 -1.40
C LEU A 318 -28.63 15.50 -1.80
N LYS A 319 -29.01 15.97 -3.00
CA LYS A 319 -28.71 17.31 -3.53
C LYS A 319 -27.22 17.64 -3.59
N MET A 320 -26.36 16.65 -3.81
CA MET A 320 -24.90 16.84 -3.87
C MET A 320 -24.42 17.49 -5.19
N GLY A 321 -25.08 18.57 -5.62
CA GLY A 321 -24.88 19.17 -6.95
C GLY A 321 -23.44 19.64 -7.22
N SER A 322 -22.75 20.16 -6.20
CA SER A 322 -21.33 20.53 -6.33
C SER A 322 -20.43 19.32 -6.63
N PHE A 323 -20.64 18.17 -5.97
CA PHE A 323 -19.87 16.95 -6.23
C PHE A 323 -20.22 16.35 -7.60
N LEU A 324 -21.50 16.26 -7.91
CA LEU A 324 -21.98 15.68 -9.16
C LEU A 324 -21.52 16.47 -10.39
N ALA A 325 -21.43 17.80 -10.29
CA ALA A 325 -20.95 18.65 -11.38
C ALA A 325 -19.49 18.36 -11.76
N VAL A 326 -18.62 18.05 -10.78
CA VAL A 326 -17.21 17.71 -11.04
C VAL A 326 -17.10 16.40 -11.82
N GLY A 327 -17.86 15.37 -11.43
CA GLY A 327 -17.86 14.07 -12.10
C GLY A 327 -18.64 14.02 -13.41
N ALA A 328 -19.41 15.06 -13.76
CA ALA A 328 -20.36 15.05 -14.89
C ALA A 328 -19.70 14.82 -16.26
N ALA A 329 -18.40 15.15 -16.38
CA ALA A 329 -17.66 14.98 -17.62
C ALA A 329 -17.13 13.56 -17.84
N SER A 330 -17.02 12.74 -16.79
CA SER A 330 -16.39 11.43 -16.88
C SER A 330 -17.35 10.36 -17.40
N THR A 331 -16.77 9.38 -18.10
CA THR A 331 -17.46 8.12 -18.45
C THR A 331 -17.45 7.11 -17.31
N ASN A 332 -16.57 7.30 -16.32
CA ASN A 332 -16.55 6.53 -15.08
C ASN A 332 -17.44 7.25 -14.03
N PRO A 333 -18.63 6.72 -13.70
CA PRO A 333 -19.59 7.44 -12.85
C PRO A 333 -19.05 7.72 -11.44
N PRO A 334 -19.41 8.85 -10.83
CA PRO A 334 -19.01 9.17 -9.47
C PRO A 334 -19.61 8.18 -8.46
N LYS A 335 -18.85 7.90 -7.39
CA LYS A 335 -19.27 7.06 -6.26
C LYS A 335 -19.00 7.81 -4.96
N PHE A 336 -19.96 7.81 -4.03
CA PHE A 336 -19.74 8.33 -2.69
C PHE A 336 -19.54 7.17 -1.73
N ILE A 337 -18.36 7.11 -1.10
CA ILE A 337 -17.93 6.03 -0.23
C ILE A 337 -18.11 6.47 1.22
N HIS A 338 -18.82 5.66 2.01
CA HIS A 338 -18.92 5.81 3.44
C HIS A 338 -18.63 4.48 4.14
N LEU A 339 -17.45 4.38 4.77
CA LEU A 339 -17.17 3.31 5.73
C LEU A 339 -17.46 3.80 7.16
N CYS A 340 -18.00 2.92 7.99
CA CYS A 340 -18.21 3.18 9.40
C CYS A 340 -17.54 2.10 10.24
N TYR A 341 -16.54 2.49 11.03
CA TYR A 341 -15.95 1.66 12.08
C TYR A 341 -16.74 1.84 13.37
N LYS A 342 -17.11 0.73 14.00
CA LYS A 342 -17.63 0.68 15.36
C LYS A 342 -16.78 -0.24 16.23
N PRO A 343 -16.57 0.12 17.51
CA PRO A 343 -15.76 -0.71 18.38
C PRO A 343 -16.47 -2.04 18.62
N PRO A 344 -15.74 -3.18 18.67
CA PRO A 344 -16.35 -4.50 18.81
C PRO A 344 -17.04 -4.70 20.16
N THR A 345 -16.67 -3.91 21.16
CA THR A 345 -17.23 -3.96 22.52
C THR A 345 -17.38 -2.56 23.09
N GLY A 346 -18.44 -2.35 23.89
CA GLY A 346 -18.73 -1.09 24.56
C GLY A 346 -19.33 -0.03 23.63
N SER A 347 -19.70 1.12 24.19
CA SER A 347 -20.20 2.26 23.43
C SER A 347 -19.04 3.15 22.94
N ALA A 348 -19.25 3.79 21.79
CA ALA A 348 -18.37 4.85 21.33
C ALA A 348 -18.57 6.10 22.21
N LYS A 349 -17.49 6.59 22.81
CA LYS A 349 -17.46 7.85 23.56
C LYS A 349 -17.20 9.06 22.66
N THR A 350 -16.47 8.82 21.58
CA THR A 350 -16.10 9.84 20.59
C THR A 350 -16.51 9.38 19.20
N LYS A 351 -17.10 10.28 18.42
CA LYS A 351 -17.41 10.07 17.00
C LYS A 351 -16.52 10.97 16.16
N LEU A 352 -15.84 10.39 15.18
CA LEU A 352 -14.92 11.10 14.30
C LEU A 352 -15.32 10.89 12.84
N ALA A 353 -15.04 11.88 12.00
CA ALA A 353 -15.13 11.75 10.55
C ALA A 353 -13.77 12.08 9.92
N LEU A 354 -13.28 11.18 9.08
CA LEU A 354 -12.10 11.36 8.25
C LEU A 354 -12.57 11.48 6.80
N VAL A 355 -12.40 12.65 6.22
CA VAL A 355 -12.85 12.96 4.85
C VAL A 355 -11.63 13.09 3.94
N GLY A 356 -11.60 12.31 2.86
CA GLY A 356 -10.49 12.30 1.91
C GLY A 356 -10.94 12.73 0.52
N LYS A 357 -10.19 13.65 -0.11
CA LYS A 357 -10.37 14.01 -1.52
C LYS A 357 -10.16 12.77 -2.39
N GLY A 358 -11.11 12.49 -3.29
CA GLY A 358 -11.17 11.26 -4.09
C GLY A 358 -11.16 11.49 -5.61
N LEU A 359 -10.35 12.42 -6.11
CA LEU A 359 -10.23 12.65 -7.56
C LEU A 359 -9.29 11.59 -8.15
N THR A 360 -9.84 10.54 -8.76
CA THR A 360 -9.01 9.44 -9.30
C THR A 360 -8.21 9.87 -10.52
N PHE A 361 -8.66 10.92 -11.20
CA PHE A 361 -7.85 11.71 -12.13
C PHE A 361 -8.36 13.15 -12.18
N ASP A 362 -7.43 14.09 -12.33
CA ASP A 362 -7.74 15.51 -12.50
C ASP A 362 -7.02 16.09 -13.71
N CYS A 363 -7.72 16.23 -14.84
CA CYS A 363 -7.17 16.95 -15.99
C CYS A 363 -7.30 18.48 -15.86
N GLY A 364 -8.06 18.96 -14.87
CA GLY A 364 -8.46 20.35 -14.68
C GLY A 364 -9.83 20.73 -15.26
N GLY A 365 -10.51 19.81 -15.94
CA GLY A 365 -11.71 20.12 -16.70
C GLY A 365 -11.41 21.10 -17.84
N TYR A 366 -12.36 21.98 -18.20
CA TYR A 366 -12.15 22.96 -19.28
C TYR A 366 -10.99 23.93 -19.01
N ASN A 367 -10.61 24.15 -17.75
CA ASN A 367 -9.36 24.82 -17.39
C ASN A 367 -8.20 23.84 -17.42
N ILE A 368 -7.99 23.18 -18.56
CA ILE A 368 -7.05 22.08 -18.68
C ILE A 368 -5.64 22.44 -18.15
N LYS A 369 -5.05 21.53 -17.36
CA LYS A 369 -3.69 21.66 -16.83
C LYS A 369 -2.68 21.67 -17.98
N THR A 370 -2.24 22.86 -18.37
CA THR A 370 -1.39 23.09 -19.56
C THR A 370 -0.14 23.91 -19.28
N GLY A 371 -0.03 24.54 -18.10
CA GLY A 371 1.12 25.35 -17.72
C GLY A 371 2.39 24.52 -17.43
N PRO A 372 3.59 25.13 -17.54
CA PRO A 372 4.83 24.50 -17.08
C PRO A 372 4.70 24.06 -15.61
N GLY A 373 5.06 22.82 -15.31
CA GLY A 373 4.97 22.28 -13.95
C GLY A 373 3.53 22.01 -13.47
N CYS A 374 2.54 21.91 -14.36
CA CYS A 374 1.17 21.55 -13.98
C CYS A 374 0.97 20.08 -13.57
N LEU A 375 1.96 19.21 -13.85
CA LEU A 375 2.03 17.81 -13.43
C LEU A 375 0.81 16.96 -13.82
N ILE A 376 0.15 17.25 -14.95
CA ILE A 376 -1.06 16.52 -15.39
C ILE A 376 -0.84 15.00 -15.45
N GLU A 377 0.36 14.56 -15.82
CA GLU A 377 0.77 13.16 -15.87
C GLU A 377 0.84 12.47 -14.49
N LEU A 378 0.94 13.24 -13.40
CA LEU A 378 0.96 12.75 -12.03
C LEU A 378 -0.40 12.80 -11.34
N MET A 379 -1.43 13.40 -11.97
CA MET A 379 -2.74 13.69 -11.35
C MET A 379 -3.55 12.46 -10.93
N LYS A 380 -3.08 11.23 -11.21
CA LYS A 380 -3.57 10.01 -10.53
C LYS A 380 -3.43 10.08 -9.00
N PHE A 381 -2.50 10.90 -8.50
CA PHE A 381 -2.29 11.10 -7.06
C PHE A 381 -3.31 12.04 -6.40
N ASP A 382 -4.24 12.65 -7.15
CA ASP A 382 -5.18 13.65 -6.62
C ASP A 382 -6.29 13.02 -5.73
N MET A 383 -6.28 11.68 -5.64
CA MET A 383 -7.02 10.87 -4.68
C MET A 383 -6.18 10.51 -3.43
N GLY A 384 -4.99 11.07 -3.26
CA GLY A 384 -4.07 10.73 -2.15
C GLY A 384 -4.68 10.95 -0.75
N GLY A 385 -5.60 11.92 -0.62
CA GLY A 385 -6.38 12.10 0.61
C GLY A 385 -7.30 10.92 0.90
N SER A 386 -8.04 10.43 -0.10
CA SER A 386 -8.85 9.22 0.03
C SER A 386 -8.01 7.98 0.28
N ALA A 387 -6.82 7.87 -0.33
CA ALA A 387 -5.89 6.78 -0.09
C ALA A 387 -5.43 6.74 1.37
N ALA A 388 -5.15 7.90 1.98
CA ALA A 388 -4.81 8.00 3.39
C ALA A 388 -5.99 7.62 4.30
N VAL A 389 -7.22 8.04 3.95
CA VAL A 389 -8.44 7.70 4.69
C VAL A 389 -8.72 6.19 4.65
N LEU A 390 -8.65 5.55 3.48
CA LEU A 390 -8.83 4.11 3.34
C LEU A 390 -7.67 3.31 3.97
N GLY A 391 -6.44 3.81 3.89
CA GLY A 391 -5.29 3.26 4.60
C GLY A 391 -5.47 3.31 6.13
N ALA A 392 -6.04 4.40 6.65
CA ALA A 392 -6.40 4.49 8.07
C ALA A 392 -7.50 3.50 8.45
N ALA A 393 -8.52 3.31 7.59
CA ALA A 393 -9.55 2.30 7.80
C ALA A 393 -8.97 0.88 7.86
N GLN A 394 -8.05 0.54 6.94
CA GLN A 394 -7.33 -0.73 6.91
C GLN A 394 -6.57 -0.98 8.23
N ALA A 395 -5.82 0.01 8.71
CA ALA A 395 -5.08 -0.11 9.96
C ALA A 395 -6.02 -0.25 11.18
N LEU A 396 -7.11 0.52 11.21
CA LEU A 396 -8.09 0.48 12.30
C LEU A 396 -8.88 -0.84 12.34
N GLY A 397 -9.13 -1.47 11.19
CA GLY A 397 -9.75 -2.80 11.11
C GLY A 397 -8.90 -3.89 11.77
N GLN A 398 -7.57 -3.75 11.73
CA GLN A 398 -6.63 -4.63 12.42
C GLN A 398 -6.47 -4.29 13.91
N ILE A 399 -6.31 -3.00 14.23
CA ILE A 399 -6.00 -2.53 15.59
C ILE A 399 -7.23 -2.61 16.52
N LYS A 400 -8.44 -2.39 15.97
CA LYS A 400 -9.73 -2.41 16.67
C LYS A 400 -9.73 -1.59 17.98
N PRO A 401 -9.43 -0.27 17.95
CA PRO A 401 -9.40 0.54 19.16
C PRO A 401 -10.79 0.67 19.81
N PRO A 402 -10.88 0.59 21.14
CA PRO A 402 -12.15 0.75 21.85
C PRO A 402 -12.55 2.22 21.99
N GLY A 403 -13.84 2.47 22.24
CA GLY A 403 -14.35 3.78 22.67
C GLY A 403 -14.49 4.84 21.57
N VAL A 404 -14.23 4.50 20.30
CA VAL A 404 -14.35 5.41 19.15
C VAL A 404 -15.20 4.81 18.04
N GLU A 405 -16.06 5.63 17.43
CA GLU A 405 -16.73 5.36 16.15
C GLU A 405 -16.13 6.30 15.10
N VAL A 406 -15.73 5.76 13.95
CA VAL A 406 -15.01 6.53 12.92
C VAL A 406 -15.69 6.35 11.57
N HIS A 407 -16.08 7.47 10.97
CA HIS A 407 -16.66 7.54 9.63
C HIS A 407 -15.56 7.91 8.64
N PHE A 408 -15.36 7.10 7.60
CA PHE A 408 -14.40 7.34 6.53
C PHE A 408 -15.19 7.69 5.28
N ILE A 409 -15.02 8.91 4.79
CA ILE A 409 -15.88 9.48 3.75
C ILE A 409 -15.02 9.92 2.58
N VAL A 410 -15.39 9.48 1.38
CA VAL A 410 -14.73 9.86 0.13
C VAL A 410 -15.79 10.13 -0.93
N ALA A 411 -15.77 11.33 -1.50
CA ALA A 411 -16.53 11.64 -2.71
C ALA A 411 -15.63 11.37 -3.92
N ALA A 412 -15.75 10.18 -4.50
CA ALA A 412 -14.88 9.70 -5.57
C ALA A 412 -15.44 10.06 -6.95
N CYS A 413 -14.62 10.71 -7.78
CA CYS A 413 -14.98 11.09 -9.16
C CYS A 413 -13.72 11.37 -10.00
N GLU A 414 -13.89 11.64 -11.28
CA GLU A 414 -12.83 12.13 -12.17
C GLU A 414 -13.21 13.51 -12.69
N ASN A 415 -12.26 14.45 -12.67
CA ASN A 415 -12.44 15.75 -13.30
C ASN A 415 -11.92 15.68 -14.74
N MET A 416 -12.85 15.53 -15.69
CA MET A 416 -12.58 15.27 -17.11
C MET A 416 -13.09 16.41 -18.01
N ILE A 417 -12.76 16.35 -19.30
CA ILE A 417 -13.32 17.24 -20.34
C ILE A 417 -14.25 16.42 -21.22
N SER A 418 -15.48 16.89 -21.38
CA SER A 418 -16.44 16.31 -22.32
C SER A 418 -17.56 17.31 -22.64
N GLY A 419 -18.46 16.93 -23.55
CA GLY A 419 -19.67 17.71 -23.85
C GLY A 419 -20.66 17.81 -22.69
N THR A 420 -20.56 16.95 -21.67
CA THR A 420 -21.39 16.98 -20.45
C THR A 420 -20.72 17.66 -19.26
N GLY A 421 -19.47 18.12 -19.44
CA GLY A 421 -18.68 18.72 -18.38
C GLY A 421 -19.16 20.10 -17.93
N MET A 422 -18.93 20.38 -16.66
CA MET A 422 -19.07 21.71 -16.05
C MET A 422 -18.17 22.73 -16.75
N ARG A 423 -18.70 23.95 -16.97
CA ARG A 423 -18.01 25.05 -17.64
C ARG A 423 -17.57 26.12 -16.63
N PRO A 424 -16.51 26.88 -16.94
CA PRO A 424 -16.23 28.13 -16.25
C PRO A 424 -17.43 29.09 -16.38
N GLY A 425 -17.84 29.69 -15.26
CA GLY A 425 -19.03 30.53 -15.15
C GLY A 425 -20.31 29.78 -14.79
N ASP A 426 -20.31 28.45 -14.72
CA ASP A 426 -21.47 27.71 -14.21
C ASP A 426 -21.70 28.03 -12.72
N ILE A 427 -22.97 28.16 -12.33
CA ILE A 427 -23.38 28.30 -10.92
C ILE A 427 -23.95 26.98 -10.44
N LEU A 428 -23.28 26.36 -9.47
CA LEU A 428 -23.67 25.09 -8.86
C LEU A 428 -24.44 25.32 -7.56
N THR A 429 -25.24 24.34 -7.15
CA THR A 429 -25.87 24.32 -5.81
C THR A 429 -25.33 23.15 -4.99
N ALA A 430 -24.75 23.42 -3.83
CA ALA A 430 -24.30 22.41 -2.88
C ALA A 430 -25.48 21.82 -2.08
N SER A 431 -25.27 20.68 -1.41
CA SER A 431 -26.33 19.99 -0.66
C SER A 431 -26.91 20.79 0.51
N ASN A 432 -26.18 21.79 0.99
CA ASN A 432 -26.64 22.74 2.01
C ASN A 432 -27.40 23.95 1.43
N GLY A 433 -27.67 23.97 0.12
CA GLY A 433 -28.39 25.05 -0.57
C GLY A 433 -27.54 26.26 -0.94
N LYS A 434 -26.25 26.30 -0.59
CA LYS A 434 -25.35 27.37 -1.02
C LYS A 434 -25.06 27.26 -2.51
N THR A 435 -25.02 28.40 -3.19
CA THR A 435 -24.64 28.49 -4.61
C THR A 435 -23.16 28.84 -4.75
N ILE A 436 -22.51 28.29 -5.78
CA ILE A 436 -21.07 28.44 -6.03
C ILE A 436 -20.89 28.80 -7.51
N GLU A 437 -20.36 29.99 -7.79
CA GLU A 437 -19.91 30.34 -9.15
C GLU A 437 -18.52 29.72 -9.39
N VAL A 438 -18.41 28.92 -10.45
CA VAL A 438 -17.17 28.20 -10.76
C VAL A 438 -16.34 29.02 -11.74
N LEU A 439 -15.37 29.78 -11.22
CA LEU A 439 -14.43 30.52 -12.06
C LEU A 439 -13.40 29.58 -12.71
N PHE A 440 -12.94 28.59 -11.95
CA PHE A 440 -11.89 27.66 -12.37
C PHE A 440 -12.25 26.21 -11.98
N PRO A 441 -12.64 25.35 -12.95
CA PRO A 441 -12.84 23.91 -12.74
C PRO A 441 -11.58 23.14 -12.29
N THR A 442 -10.40 23.78 -12.29
CA THR A 442 -9.15 23.24 -11.70
C THR A 442 -9.01 23.48 -10.22
N GLU A 443 -9.62 24.53 -9.69
CA GLU A 443 -9.41 24.96 -8.31
C GLU A 443 -10.60 24.53 -7.47
N PHE A 444 -10.40 23.46 -6.72
CA PHE A 444 -11.30 23.04 -5.64
C PHE A 444 -10.68 23.44 -4.31
N SER A 445 -10.46 24.75 -4.12
CA SER A 445 -10.25 25.31 -2.79
C SER A 445 -11.59 25.84 -2.27
N PRO A 446 -11.98 25.55 -1.03
CA PRO A 446 -13.14 26.18 -0.40
C PRO A 446 -12.97 27.70 -0.27
#